data_AF-A0A935LPC0-F1
#
_entry.id   AF-A0A935LPC0-F1
#
_cell.length_a   1.000
_cell.length_b   1.000
_cell.length_c   1.000
_cell.angle_alpha   90.00
_cell.angle_beta   90.00
_cell.angle_gamma   90.00
#
_symmetry.space_group_name_H-M   'P 1'
#
loop_
_entity.id
_entity.type
_entity.pdbx_description
1 polymer ?
#
loop_
_entity_poly.entity_id
_entity_poly.type
_entity_poly.pdbx_seq_one_letter_code
_entity_poly.pdbx_strand_id
1 'polypeptide(L)'
;MTIKTAFIFSIFVFITIKSFSQFRPNIVFIVSDDQRMEGTIHHLGGKEVITPNLDALAKSGTAFMNAYIMGGMAHNPYNWKMQL
;
A
#
# COMPACT_ATOMS: atom_id res chain seq x y z
N MET A 1 31.13 -23.48 42.96
CA MET A 1 30.29 -23.05 41.81
C MET A 1 28.97 -22.56 42.37
N THR A 2 28.88 -21.25 42.56
CA THR A 2 28.03 -20.60 43.56
C THR A 2 26.74 -20.05 42.95
N ILE A 3 25.63 -20.12 43.67
CA ILE A 3 24.28 -19.59 43.32
C ILE A 3 24.27 -18.22 42.61
N LYS A 4 25.24 -17.33 42.90
CA LYS A 4 25.40 -16.03 42.21
C LYS A 4 25.60 -16.15 40.69
N THR A 5 26.36 -17.13 40.21
CA THR A 5 26.60 -17.30 38.77
C THR A 5 25.37 -17.84 38.05
N ALA A 6 24.57 -18.69 38.70
CA ALA A 6 23.29 -19.16 38.18
C ALA A 6 22.25 -18.01 38.09
N PHE A 7 22.26 -17.09 39.04
CA PHE A 7 21.36 -15.94 39.05
C PHE A 7 21.67 -14.95 37.91
N ILE A 8 22.95 -14.67 37.65
CA ILE A 8 23.39 -13.82 36.54
C ILE A 8 23.01 -14.45 35.19
N PHE A 9 23.17 -15.77 35.06
CA PHE A 9 22.77 -16.48 33.85
C PHE A 9 21.25 -16.45 33.62
N SER A 10 20.46 -16.60 34.68
CA SER A 10 18.99 -16.52 34.62
C SER A 10 18.49 -15.13 34.18
N ILE A 11 19.12 -14.06 34.67
CA ILE A 11 18.82 -12.68 34.24
C ILE A 11 19.16 -12.46 32.77
N PHE A 12 20.29 -12.99 32.30
CA PHE A 12 20.72 -12.88 30.91
C PHE A 12 19.74 -13.57 29.94
N VAL A 13 19.23 -14.75 30.32
CA VAL A 13 18.17 -15.45 29.58
C VAL A 13 16.88 -14.63 29.55
N PHE A 14 16.46 -14.03 30.67
CA PHE A 14 15.23 -13.25 30.73
C PHE A 14 15.26 -11.97 29.87
N ILE A 15 16.43 -11.32 29.76
CA ILE A 15 16.63 -10.14 28.89
C ILE A 15 16.52 -10.52 27.40
N THR A 16 16.92 -11.74 27.04
CA THR A 16 16.88 -12.24 25.66
C THR A 16 15.44 -12.54 25.19
N ILE A 17 14.50 -12.77 26.12
CA ILE A 17 13.09 -13.12 25.82
C ILE A 17 12.20 -11.85 25.70
N LYS A 18 12.77 -10.69 25.34
CA LYS A 18 11.92 -9.55 24.94
C LYS A 18 11.16 -9.93 23.66
N SER A 19 9.83 -10.04 23.77
CA SER A 19 8.97 -10.46 22.67
C SER A 19 8.99 -9.50 21.49
N PHE A 20 9.23 -10.02 20.29
CA PHE A 20 8.94 -9.35 19.02
C PHE A 20 7.43 -9.37 18.78
N SER A 21 6.72 -8.36 19.28
CA SER A 21 5.35 -8.10 18.83
C SER A 21 5.42 -7.45 17.46
N GLN A 22 5.11 -8.21 16.41
CA GLN A 22 5.15 -7.69 15.05
C GLN A 22 3.92 -6.83 14.78
N PHE A 23 4.16 -5.60 14.33
CA PHE A 23 3.10 -4.71 13.87
C PHE A 23 2.31 -5.38 12.73
N ARG A 24 0.99 -5.47 12.88
CA ARG A 24 0.07 -6.02 11.89
C ARG A 24 -0.84 -4.90 11.36
N PRO A 25 -0.55 -4.34 10.18
CA PRO A 25 -1.41 -3.32 9.60
C PRO A 25 -2.75 -3.93 9.16
N ASN A 26 -3.82 -3.13 9.20
CA ASN A 26 -5.07 -3.47 8.55
C ASN A 26 -4.97 -3.16 7.06
N ILE A 27 -5.41 -4.09 6.22
CA ILE A 27 -5.39 -3.94 4.77
C ILE A 27 -6.85 -3.79 4.31
N VAL A 28 -7.16 -2.65 3.68
CA VAL A 28 -8.47 -2.38 3.06
C VAL A 28 -8.28 -2.37 1.55
N PHE A 29 -9.00 -3.26 0.86
CA PHE A 29 -8.99 -3.34 -0.60
C PHE A 29 -10.30 -2.78 -1.15
N ILE A 30 -10.20 -1.74 -1.97
CA ILE A 30 -11.35 -1.03 -2.58
C ILE A 30 -11.31 -1.28 -4.08
N VAL A 31 -12.41 -1.76 -4.65
CA VAL A 31 -12.58 -1.99 -6.08
C VAL A 31 -13.85 -1.29 -6.54
N SER A 32 -13.75 -0.58 -7.66
CA SER A 32 -14.83 0.12 -8.32
C SER A 32 -15.01 -0.45 -9.73
N ASP A 33 -16.25 -0.69 -10.14
CA ASP A 33 -16.56 -1.12 -11.50
C ASP A 33 -16.52 0.08 -12.47
N ASP A 34 -16.10 -0.15 -13.71
CA ASP A 34 -16.03 0.84 -14.80
C ASP A 34 -15.30 2.17 -14.50
N GLN A 35 -14.47 2.23 -13.45
CA GLN A 35 -13.72 3.43 -13.12
C GLN A 35 -12.58 3.64 -14.14
N ARG A 36 -12.69 4.71 -14.92
CA ARG A 36 -11.66 5.09 -15.91
C ARG A 36 -10.47 5.75 -15.22
N MET A 37 -9.28 5.53 -15.76
CA MET A 37 -8.05 6.17 -15.26
C MET A 37 -8.02 7.67 -15.58
N GLU A 38 -8.25 8.01 -16.84
CA GLU A 38 -8.16 9.39 -17.32
C GLU A 38 -9.40 10.18 -16.90
N GLY A 39 -9.16 11.38 -16.35
CA GLY A 39 -10.23 12.33 -16.07
C GLY A 39 -11.04 12.06 -14.80
N THR A 40 -10.96 10.88 -14.19
CA THR A 40 -11.82 10.52 -13.04
C THR A 40 -11.32 11.06 -11.70
N ILE A 41 -10.02 10.97 -11.43
CA ILE A 41 -9.44 11.45 -10.16
C ILE A 41 -8.86 12.84 -10.40
N HIS A 42 -9.32 13.82 -9.62
CA HIS A 42 -8.92 15.22 -9.77
C HIS A 42 -7.40 15.39 -9.63
N HIS A 43 -6.82 14.81 -8.58
CA HIS A 43 -5.39 14.89 -8.31
C HIS A 43 -4.53 14.27 -9.42
N LEU A 44 -5.09 13.36 -10.23
CA LEU A 44 -4.41 12.68 -11.33
C LEU A 44 -4.70 13.30 -12.71
N GLY A 45 -5.33 14.49 -12.74
CA GLY A 45 -5.57 15.25 -13.99
C GLY A 45 -7.05 15.47 -14.33
N GLY A 46 -7.98 14.91 -13.56
CA GLY A 46 -9.43 15.07 -13.74
C GLY A 46 -9.98 16.40 -13.25
N LYS A 47 -9.61 17.52 -13.89
CA LYS A 47 -9.91 18.88 -13.41
C LYS A 47 -11.39 19.17 -13.14
N GLU A 48 -12.31 18.48 -13.82
CA GLU A 48 -13.76 18.69 -13.67
C GLU A 48 -14.40 17.81 -12.60
N VAL A 49 -13.77 16.69 -12.22
CA VAL A 49 -14.34 15.75 -11.26
C VAL A 49 -13.90 16.14 -9.86
N ILE A 50 -14.82 16.06 -8.90
CA ILE A 50 -14.57 16.38 -7.49
C ILE A 50 -14.43 15.07 -6.71
N THR A 51 -13.19 14.72 -6.34
CA THR A 51 -12.87 13.43 -5.69
C THR A 51 -12.08 13.57 -4.38
N PRO A 52 -12.56 14.35 -3.38
CA PRO A 52 -11.74 14.78 -2.24
C PRO A 52 -11.11 13.63 -1.44
N ASN A 53 -11.83 12.51 -1.28
CA ASN A 53 -11.32 11.34 -0.56
C ASN A 53 -10.24 10.59 -1.37
N LEU A 54 -10.45 10.40 -2.68
CA LEU A 54 -9.47 9.75 -3.55
C LEU A 54 -8.24 10.64 -3.77
N ASP A 55 -8.44 11.96 -3.82
CA ASP A 55 -7.35 12.93 -3.92
C ASP A 55 -6.48 12.91 -2.67
N ALA A 56 -7.09 12.85 -1.49
CA ALA A 56 -6.36 12.70 -0.23
C ALA A 56 -5.57 11.39 -0.17
N LEU A 57 -6.15 10.27 -0.64
CA LEU A 57 -5.47 8.98 -0.74
C LEU A 57 -4.29 9.04 -1.73
N ALA A 58 -4.50 9.60 -2.92
CA ALA A 58 -3.45 9.72 -3.94
C ALA A 58 -2.31 10.64 -3.48
N LYS A 59 -2.63 11.74 -2.78
CA LYS A 59 -1.64 12.69 -2.25
C LYS A 59 -0.84 12.13 -1.06
N SER A 60 -1.47 11.32 -0.21
CA SER A 60 -0.83 10.75 0.99
C SER A 60 -0.11 9.43 0.75
N GLY A 61 -0.39 8.77 -0.39
CA GLY A 61 0.19 7.48 -0.77
C GLY A 61 0.93 7.53 -2.09
N THR A 62 0.90 6.40 -2.79
CA THR A 62 1.55 6.21 -4.08
C THR A 62 0.49 5.89 -5.14
N ALA A 63 0.50 6.62 -6.25
CA ALA A 63 -0.38 6.37 -7.38
C ALA A 63 0.42 5.79 -8.57
N PHE A 64 -0.08 4.71 -9.15
CA PHE A 64 0.51 4.09 -10.34
C PHE A 64 -0.14 4.66 -11.60
N MET A 65 0.61 5.41 -12.41
CA MET A 65 0.09 6.01 -13.65
C MET A 65 -0.02 5.00 -14.81
N ASN A 66 0.53 3.80 -14.62
CA ASN A 66 0.63 2.75 -15.63
C ASN A 66 0.21 1.40 -15.01
N ALA A 67 -1.02 1.32 -14.51
CA ALA A 67 -1.60 0.10 -13.96
C ALA A 67 -2.60 -0.51 -14.94
N TYR A 68 -2.19 -1.58 -15.63
CA TYR A 68 -2.97 -2.21 -16.69
C TYR A 68 -3.56 -3.55 -16.23
N ILE A 69 -4.82 -3.82 -16.59
CA ILE A 69 -5.43 -5.15 -16.45
C ILE A 69 -5.17 -5.98 -17.70
N MET A 70 -5.03 -7.29 -17.53
CA MET A 70 -4.87 -8.21 -18.65
C MET A 70 -6.21 -8.36 -19.39
N GLY A 71 -6.24 -8.08 -20.70
CA GLY A 71 -7.42 -8.25 -21.55
C GLY A 71 -8.50 -7.17 -21.41
N GLY A 72 -8.22 -6.06 -20.72
CA GLY A 72 -9.14 -4.93 -20.62
C GLY A 72 -8.82 -3.79 -21.57
N MET A 73 -9.82 -2.93 -21.82
CA MET A 73 -9.63 -1.69 -22.55
C MET A 73 -8.94 -0.65 -21.66
N ALA A 74 -7.61 -0.58 -21.72
CA ALA A 74 -6.85 0.44 -21.01
C ALA A 74 -6.37 1.53 -21.99
N HIS A 75 -6.91 2.73 -21.88
CA HIS A 75 -6.57 3.86 -22.76
C HIS A 75 -5.08 4.23 -22.64
N ASN A 76 -4.33 4.15 -23.75
CA ASN A 76 -2.97 4.67 -23.85
C ASN A 76 -3.01 5.99 -24.65
N PRO A 77 -2.75 7.15 -24.03
CA PRO A 77 -2.81 8.44 -24.70
C PRO A 77 -1.74 8.61 -25.81
N TYR A 78 -0.75 7.71 -25.88
CA TYR A 78 0.34 7.77 -26.86
C TYR A 78 0.25 6.72 -27.98
N ASN A 79 -0.65 5.75 -27.92
CA ASN A 79 -0.72 4.72 -28.97
C ASN A 79 -2.09 4.01 -29.05
N TRP A 80 -2.91 4.42 -30.01
CA TRP A 80 -4.26 3.91 -30.29
C TRP A 80 -4.28 2.60 -31.11
N LYS A 81 -3.12 1.98 -31.37
CA LYS A 81 -3.00 0.78 -32.23
C LYS A 81 -2.54 -0.51 -31.54
N MET A 82 -2.27 -0.50 -30.23
CA MET A 82 -1.72 -1.68 -29.54
C MET A 82 -2.64 -2.21 -28.43
N GLN A 83 -3.91 -2.35 -28.75
CA GLN A 83 -4.81 -3.23 -28.01
C GLN A 83 -5.18 -4.33 -29.01
N LEU A 84 -4.66 -5.53 -28.80
CA LEU A 84 -5.04 -6.72 -29.55
C LEU A 84 -6.55 -6.94 -29.46
#